data_AF-A0A5R8Y2Q5-F1
#
_entry.id   AF-A0A5R8Y2Q5-F1
#
_cell.length_a   1.000
_cell.length_b   1.000
_cell.length_c   1.000
_cell.angle_alpha   90.00
_cell.angle_beta   90.00
_cell.angle_gamma   90.00
#
_symmetry.space_group_name_H-M   'P 1'
#
loop_
_entity.id
_entity.type
_entity.pdbx_description
1 polymer ?
#
loop_
_entity_poly.entity_id
_entity_poly.type
_entity_poly.pdbx_seq_one_letter_code
_entity_poly.pdbx_strand_id
1 'polypeptide(L)' 'MSIEKRFLQKAIEDRNLISFTYEGESHKEVRPLIMSDEKITCNVGNFEIGKIKKLIVLKERF' A
#
# COMPACT_ATOMS: atom_id res chain seq x y z
N MET A 1 6.27 10.39 -12.03
CA MET A 1 5.52 10.03 -10.80
C MET A 1 4.38 9.11 -11.21
N SER A 2 4.43 7.82 -10.87
CA SER A 2 3.39 6.85 -11.28
C SER A 2 2.11 7.07 -10.47
N ILE A 3 0.95 6.88 -11.10
CA ILE A 3 -0.38 7.08 -10.49
C ILE A 3 -0.54 6.24 -9.21
N GLU A 4 0.02 5.04 -9.16
CA GLU A 4 -0.01 4.13 -8.01
C GLU A 4 0.66 4.72 -6.77
N LYS A 5 1.80 5.41 -6.95
CA LYS A 5 2.51 6.11 -5.87
C LYS A 5 1.62 7.16 -5.22
N ARG A 6 0.83 7.89 -6.02
CA ARG A 6 -0.09 8.92 -5.53
C ARG A 6 -1.25 8.33 -4.74
N PHE A 7 -1.76 7.17 -5.16
CA PHE A 7 -2.80 6.46 -4.40
C PHE A 7 -2.30 5.96 -3.05
N LEU A 8 -1.08 5.39 -3.01
CA LEU A 8 -0.45 4.96 -1.76
C LEU A 8 -0.19 6.12 -0.81
N GLN A 9 0.37 7.22 -1.31
CA GLN A 9 0.60 8.42 -0.52
C GLN A 9 -0.70 8.95 0.09
N LYS A 10 -1.75 9.06 -0.74
CA LYS A 10 -3.06 9.49 -0.27
C LYS A 10 -3.66 8.52 0.74
N ALA A 11 -3.48 7.21 0.57
CA ALA A 11 -3.97 6.22 1.52
C ALA A 11 -3.30 6.37 2.90
N ILE A 12 -2.02 6.71 2.95
CA ILE A 12 -1.31 7.01 4.21
C ILE A 12 -1.85 8.31 4.83
N GLU A 13 -1.99 9.37 4.03
CA GLU A 13 -2.49 10.67 4.51
C GLU A 13 -3.93 10.58 5.06
N ASP A 14 -4.84 9.92 4.35
CA ASP A 14 -6.23 9.68 4.78
C ASP A 14 -6.36 8.57 5.85
N ARG A 15 -5.26 7.88 6.19
CA ARG A 15 -5.22 6.70 7.07
C ARG A 15 -6.18 5.59 6.63
N ASN A 16 -6.24 5.35 5.33
CA ASN A 16 -7.02 4.27 4.75
C ASN A 16 -6.20 2.97 4.75
N LEU A 17 -6.88 1.86 5.02
CA LEU A 17 -6.30 0.54 4.81
C LEU A 17 -6.09 0.28 3.31
N ILE A 18 -5.12 -0.57 2.98
CA ILE A 18 -4.87 -1.01 1.61
C ILE A 18 -4.89 -2.53 1.53
N SER A 19 -5.26 -3.03 0.37
CA SER A 19 -5.12 -4.44 0.00
C SER A 19 -4.38 -4.54 -1.31
N PHE A 20 -3.50 -5.51 -1.42
CA PHE A 20 -2.72 -5.73 -2.62
C PHE A 20 -2.23 -7.17 -2.70
N THR A 21 -1.81 -7.58 -3.89
CA THR A 21 -1.11 -8.84 -4.12
C THR A 21 0.39 -8.57 -4.27
N TYR A 22 1.21 -9.33 -3.57
CA TYR A 22 2.66 -9.27 -3.66
C TYR A 22 3.20 -10.68 -3.91
N GLU A 23 3.96 -10.88 -4.99
CA GLU A 23 4.57 -12.16 -5.36
C GLU A 23 3.60 -13.39 -5.40
N GLY A 24 2.31 -13.14 -5.61
CA GLY A 24 1.26 -14.17 -5.65
C GLY A 24 0.49 -14.33 -4.34
N GLU A 25 0.97 -13.73 -3.26
CA GLU A 25 0.29 -13.68 -1.96
C GLU A 25 -0.62 -12.46 -1.88
N SER A 26 -1.83 -12.66 -1.34
CA SER A 26 -2.80 -11.57 -1.18
C SER A 26 -2.75 -11.01 0.23
N HIS A 27 -2.37 -9.75 0.36
CA HIS A 27 -2.40 -9.01 1.60
C HIS A 27 -3.65 -8.13 1.64
N LYS A 28 -4.48 -8.32 2.68
CA LYS A 28 -5.72 -7.57 2.90
C LYS A 28 -5.61 -6.77 4.18
N GLU A 29 -6.30 -5.64 4.24
CA GLU A 29 -6.41 -4.80 5.45
C GLU A 29 -5.04 -4.39 6.02
N VAL A 30 -4.10 -4.09 5.12
CA VAL A 30 -2.75 -3.67 5.47
C VAL A 30 -2.77 -2.17 5.80
N ARG A 31 -2.11 -1.79 6.90
CA ARG A 31 -1.93 -0.38 7.27
C ARG A 31 -0.65 0.14 6.64
N PRO A 32 -0.72 1.00 5.62
CA PRO A 32 0.48 1.65 5.11
C PRO A 32 0.92 2.72 6.12
N LEU A 33 2.18 2.69 6.54
CA LEU A 33 2.72 3.59 7.54
C LEU A 33 3.59 4.66 6.90
N ILE A 34 4.59 4.22 6.13
CA ILE A 34 5.59 5.10 5.52
C ILE A 34 5.81 4.64 4.09
N MET A 35 5.88 5.59 3.17
CA MET A 35 6.24 5.33 1.78
C MET A 35 7.61 5.95 1.47
N SER A 36 8.48 5.17 0.85
CA SER A 36 9.74 5.59 0.25
C SER A 36 9.63 5.53 -1.27
N ASP A 37 10.69 5.93 -1.99
CA ASP A 37 10.62 6.05 -3.44
C ASP A 37 10.29 4.71 -4.14
N GLU A 38 10.81 3.59 -3.63
CA GLU A 38 10.60 2.27 -4.25
C GLU A 38 9.91 1.26 -3.33
N LYS A 39 9.74 1.58 -2.04
CA LYS A 39 9.24 0.67 -1.01
C LYS A 39 8.16 1.32 -0.17
N ILE A 40 7.22 0.52 0.31
CA ILE A 40 6.22 0.90 1.29
C ILE A 40 6.39 0.07 2.54
N THR A 41 6.45 0.75 3.69
CA THR A 41 6.46 0.16 5.01
C THR A 41 5.04 0.10 5.53
N CYS A 42 4.61 -1.10 5.86
CA CYS A 42 3.29 -1.38 6.41
C CYS A 42 3.42 -2.00 7.80
N ASN A 43 2.30 -2.10 8.53
CA ASN A 43 2.26 -2.79 9.82
C ASN A 43 2.70 -4.26 9.77
N VAL A 44 2.47 -4.93 8.64
CA VAL A 44 2.82 -6.35 8.45
C VAL A 44 4.24 -6.56 7.91
N GLY A 45 4.91 -5.51 7.43
CA GLY A 45 6.24 -5.61 6.82
C GLY A 45 6.49 -4.56 5.74
N ASN A 46 7.62 -4.68 5.05
CA ASN A 46 8.02 -3.78 3.96
C ASN A 46 7.81 -4.45 2.60
N PHE A 47 7.26 -3.71 1.64
CA PHE A 47 6.94 -4.21 0.30
C PHE A 47 7.52 -3.30 -0.77
N GLU A 48 8.01 -3.88 -1.86
CA GLU A 48 8.49 -3.14 -3.03
C GLU A 48 7.33 -2.73 -3.92
N ILE A 49 7.15 -1.43 -4.16
CA ILE A 49 6.02 -0.88 -4.92
C ILE A 49 5.98 -1.46 -6.34
N GLY A 50 7.14 -1.69 -6.96
CA GLY A 50 7.23 -2.28 -8.30
C GLY A 50 6.76 -3.74 -8.40
N LYS A 51 6.65 -4.46 -7.28
CA LYS A 51 6.15 -5.84 -7.22
C LYS A 51 4.69 -5.93 -6.77
N ILE A 52 4.13 -4.83 -6.28
CA ILE A 52 2.74 -4.74 -5.86
C ILE A 52 1.83 -4.83 -7.09
N LYS A 53 0.85 -5.72 -7.04
CA LYS A 53 -0.19 -5.87 -8.07
C LYS A 53 -1.56 -5.73 -7.42
N LYS A 54 -2.55 -5.29 -8.21
CA LYS A 54 -3.95 -5.16 -7.76
C LYS A 54 -4.08 -4.35 -6.45
N LEU A 55 -3.40 -3.21 -6.36
CA LEU A 55 -3.54 -2.31 -5.22
C LEU A 55 -4.97 -1.74 -5.16
N ILE A 56 -5.62 -1.92 -4.01
CA ILE A 56 -6.95 -1.43 -3.70
C ILE A 56 -6.84 -0.64 -2.39
N VAL A 57 -7.25 0.62 -2.41
CA VAL A 57 -7.42 1.41 -1.18
C VAL A 57 -8.80 1.09 -0.63
N LEU A 58 -8.85 0.56 0.58
CA LEU A 58 -10.08 0.28 1.31
C LEU A 58 -10.65 1.60 1.85
N LYS A 59 -11.97 1.70 1.95
CA LYS A 59 -12.63 2.86 2.55
C LYS A 59 -12.54 2.87 4.08
N GLU A 60 -12.10 1.76 4.65
CA GLU A 60 -11.93 1.60 6.09
C GLU A 60 -10.66 2.30 6.56
N ARG A 61 -10.80 3.08 7.63
CA ARG A 61 -9.74 3.90 8.21
C ARG A 61 -9.21 3.27 9.49
N PHE A 62 -8.00 3.65 9.87
CA PHE A 62 -7.34 3.17 11.08
C PHE A 62 -6.70 4.27 11.94
#